data_AF-A0AAW5ST72-F1
#
_entry.id   AF-A0AAW5ST72-F1
#
_cell.length_a   1.000
_cell.length_b   1.000
_cell.length_c   1.000
_cell.angle_alpha   90.00
_cell.angle_beta   90.00
_cell.angle_gamma   90.00
#
_symmetry.space_group_name_H-M   'P 1'
#
loop_
_entity.id
_entity.type
_entity.pdbx_description
1 polymer ?
#
loop_
_entity_poly.entity_id
_entity_poly.type
_entity_poly.pdbx_seq_one_letter_code
_entity_poly.pdbx_strand_id
1 'polypeptide(L)'
;MGALPATTPIPRWLRFVLINDRAGSAWYIGAGFFFAPVLAALSPWPVVTTVLWTLIGLFGLWLGLLGIAMATGLAMVLKSNTEIPEDYWRSIIDY
;
A
#
# COMPACT_ATOMS: atom_id res chain seq x y z
N MET A 1 -20.64 24.42 28.09
CA MET A 1 -21.36 23.54 27.14
C MET A 1 -20.55 23.53 25.86
N GLY A 2 -19.55 22.65 25.72
CA GLY A 2 -19.74 21.27 25.27
C GLY A 2 -19.42 21.22 23.77
N ALA A 3 -18.16 21.47 23.39
CA ALA A 3 -17.72 21.25 22.01
C ALA A 3 -17.78 19.74 21.75
N LEU A 4 -18.68 19.31 20.86
CA LEU A 4 -18.73 17.91 20.44
C LEU A 4 -17.40 17.60 19.74
N PRO A 5 -16.70 16.52 20.12
CA PRO A 5 -15.49 16.12 19.42
C PRO A 5 -15.84 15.89 17.95
N ALA A 6 -15.06 16.45 17.04
CA ALA A 6 -15.19 16.23 15.60
C ALA A 6 -14.84 14.77 15.28
N THR A 7 -15.73 13.85 15.61
CA THR A 7 -15.60 12.43 15.30
C THR A 7 -16.21 12.17 13.93
N THR A 8 -15.59 12.70 12.87
CA THR A 8 -15.77 12.06 11.56
C THR A 8 -14.85 10.83 11.57
N PRO A 9 -15.38 9.61 11.57
CA PRO A 9 -14.58 8.43 11.79
C PRO A 9 -13.75 8.16 10.55
N ILE A 10 -12.44 8.47 10.61
CA ILE A 10 -11.51 8.02 9.59
C ILE A 10 -11.72 6.51 9.44
N PRO A 11 -11.96 5.99 8.22
CA PRO A 11 -12.32 4.60 8.07
C PRO A 11 -11.17 3.73 8.57
N ARG A 12 -11.43 2.86 9.55
CA ARG A 12 -10.39 2.00 10.15
C ARG A 12 -9.65 1.14 9.11
N TRP A 13 -10.33 0.80 8.01
CA TRP A 13 -9.73 0.08 6.89
C TRP A 13 -8.70 0.91 6.12
N LEU A 14 -8.83 2.24 6.09
CA LEU A 14 -7.88 3.13 5.40
C LEU A 14 -6.50 3.07 6.07
N ARG A 15 -6.45 3.03 7.40
CA ARG A 15 -5.20 2.84 8.14
C ARG A 15 -4.51 1.54 7.75
N PHE A 16 -5.28 0.45 7.67
CA PHE A 16 -4.75 -0.84 7.23
C PHE A 16 -4.22 -0.76 5.80
N VAL A 17 -4.99 -0.20 4.87
CA VAL A 17 -4.57 -0.03 3.47
C VAL A 17 -3.26 0.77 3.37
N LEU A 18 -3.15 1.90 4.08
CA LEU A 18 -1.94 2.74 4.07
C LEU A 18 -0.69 2.00 4.57
N ILE A 19 -0.81 1.24 5.66
CA ILE A 19 0.30 0.45 6.20
C ILE A 19 0.72 -0.66 5.23
N ASN A 20 -0.26 -1.38 4.67
CA ASN A 20 0.01 -2.48 3.74
C ASN A 20 0.58 -1.98 2.41
N ASP A 21 0.07 -0.87 1.89
CA ASP A 21 0.57 -0.23 0.66
C ASP A 21 2.03 0.21 0.83
N ARG A 22 2.36 0.88 1.94
CA ARG A 22 3.73 1.30 2.25
C ARG A 22 4.68 0.12 2.40
N ALA A 23 4.35 -0.86 3.25
CA ALA A 23 5.20 -2.01 3.52
C ALA A 23 5.33 -2.90 2.27
N GLY A 24 4.22 -3.15 1.59
CA GLY A 24 4.17 -3.94 0.37
C GLY A 24 4.96 -3.30 -0.77
N SER A 25 4.82 -1.99 -0.97
CA SER A 25 5.59 -1.25 -1.98
C SER A 25 7.08 -1.25 -1.66
N ALA A 26 7.48 -1.04 -0.40
CA ALA A 26 8.88 -1.10 0.00
C ALA A 26 9.51 -2.47 -0.28
N TRP A 27 8.81 -3.55 0.07
CA TRP A 27 9.25 -4.91 -0.22
C TRP A 27 9.29 -5.19 -1.72
N TYR A 28 8.28 -4.75 -2.47
CA TYR A 28 8.19 -4.97 -3.92
C TYR A 28 9.29 -4.26 -4.69
N ILE A 29 9.63 -3.02 -4.30
CA ILE A 29 10.77 -2.29 -4.87
C ILE A 29 12.08 -3.02 -4.54
N GLY A 30 12.28 -3.42 -3.27
CA GLY A 30 13.47 -4.15 -2.84
C GLY A 30 13.64 -5.48 -3.57
N ALA A 31 12.58 -6.28 -3.67
CA ALA A 31 12.58 -7.54 -4.41
C ALA A 31 12.76 -7.33 -5.92
N GLY A 32 12.10 -6.32 -6.48
CA GLY A 32 12.19 -5.92 -7.88
C GLY A 32 13.61 -5.54 -8.31
N PHE A 33 14.37 -4.89 -7.44
CA PHE A 33 15.77 -4.55 -7.69
C PHE A 33 16.64 -5.79 -7.97
N PHE A 34 16.43 -6.87 -7.21
CA PHE A 34 17.17 -8.14 -7.40
C PHE A 34 16.53 -9.08 -8.43
N PHE A 35 15.36 -8.72 -8.96
CA PHE A 35 14.58 -9.61 -9.82
C PHE A 35 15.31 -9.95 -11.13
N ALA A 36 15.93 -8.96 -11.78
CA ALA A 36 16.65 -9.18 -13.05
C ALA A 36 17.88 -10.10 -12.89
N PRO A 37 18.78 -9.91 -11.91
CA PRO A 37 19.84 -10.87 -11.61
C PRO A 37 19.34 -12.29 -11.34
N VAL A 38 18.27 -12.44 -10.55
CA VAL A 38 17.66 -13.74 -10.25
C VAL A 38 17.10 -14.39 -11.50
N LEU A 39 16.41 -13.63 -12.35
CA LEU A 39 15.90 -14.11 -13.64
C LEU A 39 17.02 -14.56 -14.58
N ALA A 40 18.15 -13.83 -14.62
CA ALA A 40 19.28 -14.20 -15.47
C ALA A 40 19.84 -15.57 -15.07
N ALA A 41 20.03 -15.81 -13.77
CA ALA A 41 20.49 -17.09 -13.23
C ALA A 41 19.49 -18.24 -13.48
N LEU A 42 18.19 -17.95 -13.41
CA LEU A 42 17.13 -18.95 -13.56
C LEU A 42 16.61 -19.10 -14.98
N SER A 43 17.10 -18.30 -15.93
CA SER A 43 16.70 -18.32 -17.34
C SER A 43 16.80 -19.67 -18.04
N PRO A 44 17.69 -20.62 -17.67
CA PRO A 44 17.69 -21.97 -18.25
C PRO A 44 16.45 -22.81 -17.92
N TRP A 45 15.63 -22.39 -16.94
CA TRP A 45 14.42 -23.10 -16.52
C TRP A 45 13.15 -22.26 -16.80
N PRO A 46 12.56 -22.40 -18.00
CA PRO A 46 11.42 -21.58 -18.43
C PRO A 46 10.24 -21.61 -17.46
N VAL A 47 9.93 -22.78 -16.87
CA VAL A 47 8.85 -22.93 -15.89
C VAL A 47 9.07 -22.05 -14.66
N VAL A 48 10.30 -22.02 -14.13
CA VAL A 48 10.65 -21.22 -12.95
C VAL A 48 10.57 -19.73 -13.29
N THR A 49 11.08 -19.34 -14.46
CA THR A 49 10.98 -17.96 -14.96
C THR A 49 9.52 -17.51 -15.10
N THR A 50 8.64 -18.33 -15.67
CA THR A 50 7.21 -18.01 -15.77
C THR A 50 6.58 -17.81 -14.40
N VAL A 51 6.85 -18.71 -13.45
CA VAL A 51 6.34 -18.59 -12.07
C VAL A 51 6.78 -17.27 -11.45
N LEU A 52 8.05 -16.88 -11.60
CA LEU A 52 8.55 -15.61 -11.07
C LEU A 52 7.84 -14.40 -11.67
N TRP A 53 7.63 -14.40 -13.00
CA TRP A 53 6.86 -13.35 -13.68
C TRP A 53 5.40 -13.29 -13.23
N THR A 54 4.76 -14.43 -13.03
CA THR A 54 3.39 -14.50 -12.53
C THR A 54 3.31 -13.96 -11.09
N LEU A 55 4.25 -14.34 -10.23
CA LEU A 55 4.30 -13.86 -8.84
C LEU A 55 4.49 -12.35 -8.78
N ILE A 56 5.48 -11.80 -9.47
CA ILE A 56 5.72 -10.35 -9.46
C ILE A 56 4.53 -9.58 -10.06
N GLY A 57 3.89 -10.11 -11.11
CA GLY A 57 2.67 -9.54 -11.67
C GLY A 57 1.49 -9.54 -10.69
N LEU A 58 1.28 -10.64 -9.97
CA LEU A 58 0.24 -10.74 -8.93
C LEU A 58 0.47 -9.76 -7.79
N PHE A 59 1.71 -9.64 -7.30
CA PHE A 59 2.06 -8.67 -6.27
C PHE A 59 1.87 -7.23 -6.77
N GLY A 60 2.31 -6.93 -7.99
CA GLY A 60 2.10 -5.61 -8.60
C GLY A 60 0.61 -5.26 -8.75
N LEU A 61 -0.21 -6.23 -9.18
CA LEU A 61 -1.66 -6.05 -9.26
C LEU A 61 -2.28 -5.80 -7.89
N TRP A 62 -1.90 -6.58 -6.89
CA TRP A 62 -2.38 -6.40 -5.51
C TRP A 62 -2.02 -5.02 -4.95
N LEU A 63 -0.79 -4.56 -5.16
CA LEU A 63 -0.37 -3.20 -4.79
C LEU A 63 -1.16 -2.12 -5.54
N GLY A 64 -1.43 -2.32 -6.83
CA GLY A 64 -2.30 -1.44 -7.59
C GLY A 64 -3.71 -1.30 -6.97
N LEU A 65 -4.29 -2.41 -6.52
CA LEU A 65 -5.59 -2.40 -5.83
C LEU A 65 -5.52 -1.67 -4.48
N LEU A 66 -4.45 -1.87 -3.71
CA LEU A 66 -4.21 -1.14 -2.45
C LEU A 66 -4.05 0.36 -2.70
N GLY A 67 -3.30 0.77 -3.73
CA GLY A 67 -3.15 2.18 -4.10
C GLY A 67 -4.48 2.84 -4.49
N ILE A 68 -5.34 2.14 -5.24
CA ILE A 68 -6.69 2.63 -5.57
C ILE A 68 -7.54 2.77 -4.30
N ALA A 69 -7.51 1.78 -3.41
CA ALA A 69 -8.23 1.83 -2.13
C ALA A 69 -7.74 3.00 -1.25
N MET A 70 -6.43 3.25 -1.24
CA MET A 70 -5.81 4.37 -0.53
C MET A 70 -6.29 5.72 -1.06
N ALA A 71 -6.19 5.93 -2.38
CA ALA A 71 -6.65 7.15 -3.04
C ALA A 71 -8.15 7.38 -2.79
N THR A 72 -8.96 6.33 -2.83
CA THR A 72 -10.40 6.39 -2.56
C THR A 72 -10.68 6.81 -1.13
N GLY A 73 -10.01 6.22 -0.14
CA GLY A 73 -10.20 6.58 1.27
C GLY A 73 -9.77 8.01 1.57
N LEU A 74 -8.65 8.47 0.98
CA LEU A 74 -8.23 9.87 1.10
C LEU A 74 -9.23 10.83 0.45
N ALA A 75 -9.75 10.49 -0.75
CA ALA A 75 -10.76 11.30 -1.43
C ALA A 75 -12.07 11.41 -0.61
N MET A 76 -12.47 10.34 0.08
CA MET A 76 -13.63 10.37 0.99
C MET A 76 -13.40 11.32 2.18
N VAL A 77 -12.19 11.34 2.75
CA VAL A 77 -11.85 12.24 3.87
C VAL A 77 -11.79 13.70 3.42
N LEU A 78 -11.21 13.97 2.25
CA LEU A 78 -11.23 15.33 1.68
C LEU A 78 -12.66 15.81 1.39
N LYS A 79 -13.52 14.91 0.90
CA LYS A 79 -14.93 15.19 0.65
C LYS A 79 -15.71 15.53 1.93
N SER A 80 -15.30 15.01 3.09
CA SER A 80 -15.97 15.32 4.36
C SER A 80 -15.56 16.66 4.97
N ASN A 81 -14.80 17.51 4.25
CA ASN A 81 -14.26 18.78 4.75
C ASN A 81 -13.53 18.63 6.10
N THR A 82 -12.97 17.43 6.34
CA THR A 82 -12.28 17.09 7.58
C THR A 82 -10.79 17.05 7.27
N GLU A 83 -10.00 17.86 7.96
CA GLU A 83 -8.55 17.73 7.90
C GLU A 83 -8.13 16.46 8.63
N ILE A 84 -7.19 15.71 8.06
CA ILE A 84 -6.59 14.57 8.76
C ILE A 84 -5.68 15.16 9.85
N PRO A 85 -5.96 14.91 11.14
CA PRO A 85 -5.14 15.45 12.22
C PRO A 85 -3.70 14.93 12.11
N GLU A 86 -2.72 15.79 12.38
CA GLU A 86 -1.29 15.46 12.37
C GLU A 86 -0.97 14.22 13.22
N ASP A 87 -1.65 14.06 14.36
CA ASP A 87 -1.51 12.90 15.24
C ASP A 87 -1.89 11.58 14.55
N TYR A 88 -2.85 11.60 13.62
CA TYR A 88 -3.23 10.44 12.82
C TYR A 88 -2.13 10.09 11.81
N TRP A 89 -1.54 11.08 11.14
CA TRP A 89 -0.40 10.88 10.24
C TRP A 89 0.81 10.32 10.98
N ARG A 90 1.14 10.88 12.14
CA ARG A 90 2.21 10.34 12.99
C ARG A 90 1.96 8.90 13.41
N SER A 91 0.72 8.53 13.75
CA SER A 91 0.38 7.13 14.10
C SER A 91 0.53 6.11 12.96
N ILE A 92 0.72 6.57 11.72
CA ILE A 92 0.97 5.74 10.53
C ILE A 92 2.45 5.76 10.14
N ILE A 93 3.14 6.89 10.36
CA ILE A 93 4.52 7.11 9.93
C ILE A 93 5.51 6.68 11.02
N ASP A 94 5.30 7.12 12.27
CA ASP A 94 6.07 6.75 13.45
C ASP A 94 5.56 5.40 13.98
N TYR A 95 6.50 4.47 14.17
CA TYR A 95 6.29 3.16 14.77
C TYR A 95 7.05 3.10 16.09
#